data_AF-A0A2V8XYD9-F1
#
_entry.id   AF-A0A2V8XYD9-F1
#
_cell.length_a   1.000
_cell.length_b   1.000
_cell.length_c   1.000
_cell.angle_alpha   90.00
_cell.angle_beta   90.00
_cell.angle_gamma   90.00
#
_symmetry.space_group_name_H-M   'P 1'
#
loop_
_entity.id
_entity.type
_entity.pdbx_description
1 polymer ?
#
loop_
_entity_poly.entity_id
_entity_poly.type
_entity_poly.pdbx_seq_one_letter_code
_entity_poly.pdbx_strand_id
1 'polypeptide(L)'
;MELNEKAYRQLLGRTLPHVIRTEEEYERLTNELVRLDERENPSPEEKELAELLTVLIDEYEERRYPIRKASPQQTLQHLMEARQLTQKDLWKVFGSKGVTSEVFHGKRSISKAQARKLAEFFHVNVELFI
;
A
#
# COMPACT_ATOMS: atom_id res chain seq x y z
N MET A 1 -17.80 -1.45 23.93
CA MET A 1 -17.32 -0.22 24.59
C MET A 1 -18.51 0.72 24.63
N GLU A 2 -18.84 1.35 25.75
CA GLU A 2 -19.96 2.29 25.80
C GLU A 2 -19.42 3.70 25.52
N LEU A 3 -19.80 4.28 24.39
CA LEU A 3 -19.38 5.62 23.98
C LEU A 3 -20.24 6.68 24.66
N ASN A 4 -19.61 7.76 25.11
CA ASN A 4 -20.33 8.95 25.53
C ASN A 4 -20.90 9.66 24.29
N GLU A 5 -22.21 9.53 24.08
CA GLU A 5 -22.89 10.12 22.92
C GLU A 5 -22.67 11.62 22.77
N LYS A 6 -22.63 12.38 23.88
CA LYS A 6 -22.49 13.84 23.81
C LYS A 6 -21.07 14.21 23.34
N ALA A 7 -20.06 13.55 23.88
CA ALA A 7 -18.67 13.75 23.47
C ALA A 7 -18.47 13.34 22.00
N TYR A 8 -18.99 12.17 21.61
CA TYR A 8 -18.86 11.70 20.23
C TYR A 8 -19.59 12.59 19.23
N ARG A 9 -20.81 13.07 19.54
CA ARG A 9 -21.52 14.05 18.70
C ARG A 9 -20.71 15.34 18.52
N GLN A 10 -20.00 15.80 19.56
CA GLN A 10 -19.15 16.98 19.46
C GLN A 10 -17.94 16.74 18.55
N LEU A 11 -17.32 15.56 18.63
CA LEU A 11 -16.23 15.16 17.72
C LEU A 11 -16.72 15.08 16.27
N LEU A 12 -17.86 14.44 16.03
CA LEU A 12 -18.48 14.35 14.69
C LEU A 12 -18.84 15.73 14.15
N GLY A 13 -19.39 16.63 14.96
CA GLY A 13 -19.75 17.98 14.53
C GLY A 13 -18.55 18.86 14.16
N ARG A 14 -17.39 18.63 14.77
CA ARG A 14 -16.14 19.34 14.45
C ARG A 14 -15.45 18.76 13.22
N THR A 15 -15.42 17.44 13.13
CA THR A 15 -14.68 16.70 12.09
C THR A 15 -15.49 16.57 10.80
N LEU A 16 -16.82 16.59 10.90
CA LEU A 16 -17.77 16.41 9.80
C LEU A 16 -17.35 15.24 8.88
N PRO A 17 -17.19 14.02 9.42
CA PRO A 17 -16.80 12.87 8.60
C PRO A 17 -17.91 12.53 7.61
N HIS A 18 -17.52 12.23 6.38
CA HIS A 18 -18.42 11.86 5.30
C HIS A 18 -17.66 11.08 4.23
N VAL A 19 -18.40 10.40 3.34
CA VAL A 19 -17.83 9.75 2.15
C VAL A 19 -17.04 10.79 1.34
N ILE A 20 -15.75 10.53 1.17
CA ILE A 20 -14.80 11.42 0.53
C ILE A 20 -14.99 11.35 -0.99
N ARG A 21 -15.04 12.52 -1.65
CA ARG A 21 -15.25 12.61 -3.12
C ARG A 21 -14.21 13.48 -3.81
N THR A 22 -13.51 14.32 -3.05
CA THR A 22 -12.53 15.28 -3.54
C THR A 22 -11.20 15.13 -2.80
N GLU A 23 -10.13 15.64 -3.41
CA GLU A 23 -8.80 15.59 -2.80
C GLU A 23 -8.73 16.51 -1.57
N GLU A 24 -9.43 17.64 -1.59
CA GLU A 24 -9.49 18.57 -0.47
C GLU A 24 -10.19 17.96 0.76
N GLU A 25 -11.24 17.16 0.54
CA GLU A 25 -11.89 16.40 1.61
C GLU A 25 -10.98 15.31 2.16
N TYR A 26 -10.25 14.62 1.27
CA TYR A 26 -9.27 13.60 1.62
C TYR A 26 -8.16 14.18 2.51
N GLU A 27 -7.48 15.23 2.05
CA GLU A 27 -6.41 15.88 2.81
C GLU A 27 -6.89 16.35 4.18
N ARG A 28 -8.08 16.95 4.25
CA ARG A 28 -8.64 17.44 5.51
C ARG A 28 -8.88 16.29 6.50
N LEU A 29 -9.52 15.21 6.07
CA LEU A 29 -9.83 14.08 6.96
C LEU A 29 -8.59 13.27 7.32
N THR A 30 -7.63 13.12 6.41
CA THR A 30 -6.32 12.51 6.70
C THR A 30 -5.54 13.30 7.74
N ASN A 31 -5.53 14.63 7.64
CA ASN A 31 -4.89 15.48 8.64
C ASN A 31 -5.56 15.37 10.02
N GLU A 32 -6.88 15.20 10.09
CA GLU A 32 -7.57 14.97 11.36
C GLU A 32 -7.25 13.58 11.94
N LEU A 33 -7.15 12.54 11.11
CA LEU A 33 -6.70 11.22 11.54
C LEU A 33 -5.28 11.28 12.14
N VAL A 34 -4.34 11.96 11.47
CA VAL A 34 -2.97 12.15 11.98
C VAL A 34 -2.98 12.86 13.34
N ARG A 35 -3.79 13.91 13.50
CA ARG A 35 -3.91 14.61 14.80
C ARG A 35 -4.47 13.72 15.91
N LEU A 36 -5.34 12.76 15.59
CA LEU A 36 -5.87 11.81 16.56
C LEU A 36 -4.82 10.75 16.93
N ASP A 37 -4.04 10.27 15.95
CA ASP A 37 -2.96 9.30 16.17
C ASP A 37 -1.80 9.85 17.00
N GLU A 38 -1.54 11.16 16.92
CA GLU A 38 -0.52 11.84 17.73
C GLU A 38 -0.91 12.01 19.21
N ARG A 39 -2.13 11.62 19.62
CA ARG A 39 -2.57 11.71 21.02
C ARG A 39 -1.93 10.62 21.87
N GLU A 40 -1.27 11.03 22.96
CA GLU A 40 -0.67 10.07 23.91
C GLU A 40 -1.71 9.17 24.61
N ASN A 41 -2.90 9.69 24.89
CA ASN A 41 -3.97 8.98 25.60
C ASN A 41 -5.35 9.29 24.98
N PRO A 42 -5.70 8.73 23.81
CA PRO A 42 -6.97 9.01 23.17
C PRO A 42 -8.12 8.38 23.94
N SER A 43 -9.21 9.14 24.08
CA SER A 43 -10.48 8.68 24.62
C SER A 43 -11.12 7.59 23.74
N PRO A 44 -12.05 6.77 24.28
CA PRO A 44 -12.84 5.84 23.47
C PRO A 44 -13.47 6.48 22.23
N GLU A 45 -13.99 7.70 22.37
CA GLU A 45 -14.66 8.42 21.27
C GLU A 45 -13.68 8.94 20.21
N GLU A 46 -12.46 9.33 20.61
CA GLU A 46 -11.40 9.68 19.67
C GLU A 46 -10.92 8.46 18.88
N LYS A 47 -10.82 7.30 19.54
CA LYS A 47 -10.48 6.02 18.86
C LYS A 47 -11.56 5.61 17.87
N GLU A 48 -12.83 5.69 18.27
CA GLU A 48 -13.96 5.39 17.38
C GLU A 48 -13.96 6.32 16.16
N LEU A 49 -13.70 7.62 16.36
CA LEU A 49 -13.59 8.57 15.25
C LEU A 49 -12.41 8.23 14.34
N ALA A 50 -11.24 7.91 14.90
CA ALA A 50 -10.06 7.53 14.12
C ALA A 50 -10.35 6.29 13.25
N GLU A 51 -10.98 5.25 13.82
CA GLU A 51 -11.41 4.07 13.09
C GLU A 51 -12.37 4.42 11.94
N LEU A 52 -13.36 5.28 12.19
CA LEU A 52 -14.28 5.77 11.15
C LEU A 52 -13.53 6.51 10.03
N LEU A 53 -12.59 7.39 10.37
CA LEU A 53 -11.81 8.15 9.38
C LEU A 53 -10.94 7.22 8.53
N THR A 54 -10.29 6.24 9.14
CA THR A 54 -9.50 5.22 8.41
C THR A 54 -10.35 4.52 7.36
N VAL A 55 -11.55 4.04 7.72
CA VAL A 55 -12.44 3.37 6.76
C VAL A 55 -12.82 4.27 5.58
N LEU A 56 -13.08 5.56 5.84
CA LEU A 56 -13.43 6.52 4.79
C LEU A 56 -12.26 6.84 3.87
N ILE A 57 -11.06 6.97 4.45
CA ILE A 57 -9.80 7.24 3.75
C ILE A 57 -9.43 6.05 2.86
N ASP A 58 -9.44 4.83 3.42
CA ASP A 58 -9.12 3.60 2.68
C ASP A 58 -10.05 3.42 1.47
N GLU A 59 -11.35 3.67 1.63
CA GLU A 59 -12.32 3.56 0.54
C GLU A 59 -12.04 4.55 -0.60
N TYR A 60 -11.65 5.78 -0.26
CA TYR A 60 -11.27 6.79 -1.25
C TYR A 60 -9.97 6.40 -1.96
N GLU A 61 -8.97 5.97 -1.20
CA GLU A 61 -7.67 5.53 -1.74
C GLU A 61 -7.84 4.32 -2.66
N GLU A 62 -8.64 3.33 -2.31
CA GLU A 62 -8.90 2.17 -3.17
C GLU A 62 -9.54 2.56 -4.51
N ARG A 63 -10.42 3.57 -4.52
CA ARG A 63 -11.04 4.08 -5.75
C ARG A 63 -10.09 4.93 -6.58
N ARG A 64 -9.30 5.78 -5.92
CA ARG A 64 -8.49 6.84 -6.55
C ARG A 64 -7.08 6.36 -6.91
N TYR A 65 -6.49 5.58 -6.03
CA TYR A 65 -5.20 4.91 -6.12
C TYR A 65 -5.44 3.41 -5.96
N PRO A 66 -6.26 2.77 -6.82
CA PRO A 66 -6.42 1.33 -6.78
C PRO A 66 -5.01 0.75 -6.75
N ILE A 67 -4.72 -0.09 -5.75
CA ILE A 67 -3.41 -0.72 -5.58
C ILE A 67 -3.12 -1.36 -6.93
N ARG A 68 -2.35 -0.66 -7.77
CA ARG A 68 -1.75 -1.25 -8.93
C ARG A 68 -0.80 -2.20 -8.27
N LYS A 69 -1.18 -3.48 -8.17
CA LYS A 69 -0.23 -4.56 -7.85
C LYS A 69 1.03 -4.16 -8.58
N ALA A 70 2.09 -3.87 -7.83
CA ALA A 70 3.34 -3.42 -8.43
C ALA A 70 3.60 -4.40 -9.58
N SER A 71 3.82 -3.86 -10.79
CA SER A 71 4.05 -4.74 -11.92
C SER A 71 5.16 -5.72 -11.51
N PRO A 72 5.14 -6.98 -11.99
CA PRO A 72 6.18 -7.95 -11.64
C PRO A 72 7.61 -7.39 -11.78
N GLN A 73 7.82 -6.42 -12.68
CA GLN A 73 9.06 -5.67 -12.85
C GLN A 73 9.36 -4.69 -11.71
N GLN A 74 8.38 -3.90 -11.25
CA GLN A 74 8.53 -2.99 -10.11
C GLN A 74 8.77 -3.77 -8.81
N THR A 75 8.03 -4.86 -8.59
CA THR A 75 8.29 -5.78 -7.46
C THR A 75 9.73 -6.30 -7.50
N LEU A 76 10.18 -6.74 -8.68
CA LEU A 76 11.54 -7.25 -8.86
C LEU A 76 12.60 -6.19 -8.56
N GLN A 77 12.44 -4.96 -9.07
CA GLN A 77 13.36 -3.86 -8.80
C GLN A 77 13.44 -3.55 -7.31
N HIS A 78 12.29 -3.44 -6.63
CA HIS A 78 12.24 -3.15 -5.20
C HIS A 78 12.93 -4.23 -4.35
N LEU A 79 12.69 -5.51 -4.66
CA LEU A 79 13.34 -6.63 -3.96
C LEU A 79 14.85 -6.68 -4.21
N MET A 80 15.31 -6.27 -5.39
CA MET A 80 16.74 -6.15 -5.67
C MET A 80 17.38 -5.01 -4.92
N GLU A 81 16.75 -3.84 -4.86
CA GLU A 81 17.23 -2.69 -4.11
C GLU A 81 17.35 -3.02 -2.62
N ALA A 82 16.31 -3.62 -2.03
CA ALA A 82 16.31 -4.05 -0.64
C ALA A 82 17.43 -5.05 -0.29
N ARG A 83 17.89 -5.84 -1.27
CA ARG A 83 18.96 -6.84 -1.11
C ARG A 83 20.30 -6.44 -1.75
N GLN A 84 20.42 -5.21 -2.25
CA GLN A 84 21.61 -4.69 -2.93
C GLN A 84 22.08 -5.58 -4.10
N LEU A 85 21.13 -6.18 -4.83
CA LEU A 85 21.39 -7.09 -5.94
C LEU A 85 21.48 -6.33 -7.27
N THR A 86 22.29 -6.84 -8.18
CA THR A 86 22.42 -6.35 -9.56
C THR A 86 21.69 -7.28 -10.53
N GLN A 87 21.44 -6.82 -11.75
CA GLN A 87 20.84 -7.67 -12.80
C GLN A 87 21.68 -8.92 -13.08
N LYS A 88 23.00 -8.88 -12.81
CA LYS A 88 23.91 -10.01 -13.02
C LYS A 88 23.61 -11.18 -12.10
N ASP A 89 23.16 -10.89 -10.89
CA ASP A 89 22.85 -11.89 -9.88
C ASP A 89 21.62 -12.73 -10.26
N LEU A 90 20.77 -12.19 -11.13
CA LEU A 90 19.55 -12.85 -11.61
C LEU A 90 19.71 -13.56 -12.96
N TRP A 91 20.90 -13.56 -13.57
CA TRP A 91 21.11 -14.23 -14.87
C TRP A 91 20.77 -15.71 -14.83
N LYS A 92 21.06 -16.40 -13.72
CA LYS A 92 20.73 -17.82 -13.55
C LYS A 92 19.22 -18.05 -13.42
N VAL A 93 18.48 -17.07 -12.90
CA VAL A 93 17.01 -17.12 -12.78
C VAL A 93 16.35 -16.98 -14.15
N PHE A 94 16.84 -16.03 -14.97
CA PHE A 94 16.31 -15.75 -16.32
C PHE A 94 16.94 -16.59 -17.44
N GLY A 95 18.03 -17.31 -17.17
CA GLY A 95 18.71 -18.22 -18.09
C GLY A 95 19.77 -17.57 -18.99
N SER A 96 19.68 -16.26 -19.25
CA SER A 96 20.71 -15.53 -20.01
C SER A 96 20.73 -14.02 -19.70
N LYS A 97 21.86 -13.36 -19.99
CA LYS A 97 22.01 -11.90 -19.89
C LYS A 97 21.03 -11.15 -20.79
N GLY A 98 20.79 -11.65 -22.00
CA GLY A 98 19.87 -11.03 -22.97
C GLY A 98 18.43 -11.00 -22.46
N VAL A 99 17.93 -12.17 -22.04
CA VAL A 99 16.57 -12.30 -21.49
C VAL A 99 16.41 -11.46 -20.21
N THR A 100 17.42 -11.44 -19.35
CA THR A 100 17.40 -10.60 -18.15
C THR A 100 17.21 -9.13 -18.53
N SER A 101 18.05 -8.61 -19.43
CA SER A 101 17.95 -7.22 -19.88
C SER A 101 16.60 -6.90 -20.50
N GLU A 102 16.05 -7.77 -21.36
CA GLU A 102 14.73 -7.57 -21.95
C GLU A 102 13.61 -7.45 -20.91
N VAL A 103 13.68 -8.25 -19.85
CA VAL A 103 12.71 -8.19 -18.75
C VAL A 103 12.81 -6.87 -17.97
N PHE A 104 14.04 -6.44 -17.63
CA PHE A 104 14.25 -5.18 -16.90
C PHE A 104 13.86 -3.94 -17.70
N HIS A 105 13.97 -3.99 -19.03
CA HIS A 105 13.58 -2.89 -19.92
C HIS A 105 12.14 -3.02 -20.45
N GLY A 106 11.34 -3.94 -19.89
CA GLY A 106 9.93 -4.11 -20.26
C GLY A 106 9.67 -4.65 -21.67
N LYS A 107 10.73 -5.07 -22.39
CA LYS A 107 10.62 -5.69 -23.74
C LYS A 107 10.08 -7.11 -23.67
N ARG A 108 10.15 -7.74 -22.50
CA ARG A 108 9.65 -9.09 -22.24
C ARG A 108 8.98 -9.18 -20.87
N SER A 109 7.87 -9.88 -20.79
CA SER A 109 7.20 -10.17 -19.52
C SER A 109 7.89 -11.31 -18.76
N ILE A 110 7.72 -11.33 -17.43
CA ILE A 110 8.14 -12.44 -16.58
C ILE A 110 7.19 -13.61 -16.83
N SER A 111 7.72 -14.75 -17.27
CA SER A 111 6.93 -15.97 -17.44
C SER A 111 6.59 -16.62 -16.09
N LYS A 112 5.52 -17.42 -16.02
CA LYS A 112 5.15 -18.18 -14.80
C LYS A 112 6.30 -19.03 -14.25
N ALA A 113 7.14 -19.60 -15.11
CA ALA A 113 8.30 -20.37 -14.68
C ALA A 113 9.39 -19.49 -14.04
N GLN A 114 9.63 -18.29 -14.58
CA GLN A 114 10.54 -17.31 -13.99
C GLN A 114 9.97 -16.74 -12.69
N ALA A 115 8.67 -16.47 -12.62
CA ALA A 115 7.97 -16.02 -11.42
C ALA A 115 8.20 -16.99 -10.24
N ARG A 116 8.08 -18.30 -10.46
CA ARG A 116 8.37 -19.32 -9.43
C ARG A 116 9.82 -19.28 -8.96
N LYS A 117 10.77 -19.22 -9.90
CA LYS A 117 12.20 -19.14 -9.56
C LYS A 117 12.54 -17.86 -8.80
N LEU A 118 11.91 -16.73 -9.15
CA LEU A 118 12.05 -15.47 -8.43
C LEU A 118 11.46 -15.57 -7.02
N ALA A 119 10.27 -16.15 -6.87
CA ALA A 119 9.63 -16.39 -5.58
C ALA A 119 10.51 -17.26 -4.66
N GLU A 120 11.10 -18.33 -5.20
CA GLU A 120 12.07 -19.18 -4.49
C GLU A 120 13.33 -18.41 -4.10
N PHE A 121 13.93 -17.67 -5.05
CA PHE A 121 15.15 -16.89 -4.82
C PHE A 121 14.94 -15.77 -3.78
N PHE A 122 13.78 -15.10 -3.82
CA PHE A 122 13.44 -14.03 -2.90
C PHE A 122 12.76 -14.52 -1.62
N HIS A 123 12.37 -15.79 -1.51
CA HIS A 123 11.57 -16.31 -0.40
C HIS A 123 10.28 -15.50 -0.17
N VAL A 124 9.55 -15.22 -1.26
CA VAL A 124 8.29 -14.46 -1.24
C VAL A 124 7.17 -15.23 -1.96
N ASN A 125 5.93 -14.76 -1.84
CA ASN A 125 4.81 -15.36 -2.57
C ASN A 125 4.95 -15.12 -4.09
N VAL A 126 4.69 -16.15 -4.89
CA VAL A 126 4.74 -16.11 -6.36
C VAL A 126 3.76 -15.11 -6.97
N GLU A 127 2.66 -14.81 -6.30
CA GLU A 127 1.66 -13.81 -6.72
C GLU A 127 2.23 -12.40 -6.88
N LEU A 128 3.42 -12.13 -6.33
CA LEU A 128 4.11 -10.85 -6.54
C LEU A 128 4.71 -10.70 -7.95
N PHE A 129 4.79 -11.79 -8.72
CA PHE A 129 5.40 -11.83 -10.04
C PHE A 129 4.47 -12.36 -11.16
N ILE A 130 3.17 -12.54 -10.87
CA ILE A 130 2.12 -13.03 -11.80
C ILE A 130 1.18 -11.88 -12.13
#